data_AF-A0A2E4VFN9-F1
#
_entry.id   AF-A0A2E4VFN9-F1
#
_cell.length_a   1.000
_cell.length_b   1.000
_cell.length_c   1.000
_cell.angle_alpha   90.00
_cell.angle_beta   90.00
_cell.angle_gamma   90.00
#
_symmetry.space_group_name_H-M   'P 1'
#
loop_
_entity.id
_entity.type
_entity.pdbx_description
1 polymer ?
#
loop_
_entity_poly.entity_id
_entity_poly.type
_entity_poly.pdbx_seq_one_letter_code
_entity_poly.pdbx_strand_id
1 'polypeptide(L)'
;MPEIGNLAIPNKLLQQLIQDMVRISNARMSGTALGTIVPHIAPESTIEGPLSLVEDGDLIELDVNNRKIHLYIPESVLSQRRQKLIFAALHFQ
;
A
#
# COMPACT_ATOMS: atom_id res chain seq x y z
N MET A 1 -2.60 -15.44 1.96
CA MET A 1 -2.11 -14.16 1.38
C MET A 1 -1.28 -14.43 0.12
N PRO A 2 -1.65 -13.89 -1.05
CA PRO A 2 -0.94 -14.13 -2.32
C PRO A 2 0.37 -13.32 -2.48
N GLU A 3 1.24 -13.75 -3.41
CA GLU A 3 2.51 -13.06 -3.77
C GLU A 3 2.31 -12.07 -4.92
N ILE A 4 1.51 -11.04 -4.69
CA ILE A 4 1.15 -10.03 -5.69
C ILE A 4 1.66 -8.62 -5.33
N GLY A 5 2.53 -8.50 -4.32
CA GLY A 5 3.09 -7.23 -3.88
C GLY A 5 4.10 -6.60 -4.84
N ASN A 6 4.66 -7.39 -5.78
CA ASN A 6 5.53 -6.88 -6.85
C ASN A 6 4.69 -6.28 -7.98
N LEU A 7 4.02 -5.16 -7.69
CA LEU A 7 3.18 -4.45 -8.65
C LEU A 7 4.02 -3.99 -9.85
N ALA A 8 3.45 -4.14 -11.05
CA ALA A 8 4.09 -3.75 -12.30
C ALA A 8 4.21 -2.21 -12.39
N ILE A 9 5.36 -1.74 -12.88
CA ILE A 9 5.58 -0.32 -13.13
C ILE A 9 4.83 0.10 -14.40
N PRO A 10 4.12 1.24 -14.40
CA PRO A 10 3.42 1.73 -15.58
C PRO A 10 4.35 1.83 -16.81
N ASN A 11 3.88 1.35 -17.97
CA ASN A 11 4.65 1.35 -19.23
C ASN A 11 5.22 2.72 -19.60
N LYS A 12 4.47 3.80 -19.32
CA LYS A 12 4.93 5.18 -19.57
C LYS A 12 6.22 5.52 -18.82
N LEU A 13 6.42 4.98 -17.62
CA LEU A 13 7.62 5.22 -16.81
C LEU A 13 8.77 4.31 -17.25
N LEU A 14 8.47 3.06 -17.63
CA LEU A 14 9.47 2.16 -18.22
C LEU A 14 10.07 2.73 -19.51
N GLN A 15 9.25 3.37 -20.35
CA GLN A 15 9.71 4.08 -21.55
C GLN A 15 10.66 5.25 -21.24
N GLN A 16 10.56 5.82 -20.04
CA GLN A 16 11.46 6.86 -19.53
C GLN A 16 12.67 6.29 -18.78
N LEU A 17 12.91 4.98 -18.88
CA LEU A 17 13.97 4.25 -18.18
C LEU A 17 13.84 4.26 -16.65
N ILE A 18 12.65 4.56 -16.12
CA ILE A 18 12.35 4.44 -14.71
C ILE A 18 12.00 2.98 -14.43
N GLN A 19 12.92 2.29 -13.74
CA GLN A 19 12.85 0.84 -13.50
C GLN A 19 12.45 0.47 -12.07
N ASP A 20 12.31 1.44 -11.17
CA ASP A 20 11.84 1.20 -9.81
C ASP A 20 10.91 2.31 -9.33
N MET A 21 10.00 1.91 -8.44
CA MET A 21 9.06 2.77 -7.73
C MET A 21 8.81 2.17 -6.34
N VAL A 22 8.59 3.04 -5.36
CA VAL A 22 8.12 2.61 -4.04
C VAL A 22 6.73 1.98 -4.20
N ARG A 23 6.60 0.72 -3.77
CA ARG A 23 5.35 -0.06 -3.86
C ARG A 23 5.01 -0.63 -2.49
N ILE A 24 3.81 -0.36 -1.99
CA ILE A 24 3.39 -0.70 -0.63
C ILE A 24 2.12 -1.55 -0.71
N SER A 25 2.08 -2.68 0.00
CA SER A 25 0.87 -3.52 0.06
C SER A 25 0.82 -4.38 1.32
N ASN A 26 -0.38 -4.79 1.70
CA ASN A 26 -0.61 -5.88 2.65
C ASN A 26 -0.48 -7.27 1.98
N ALA A 27 0.11 -7.38 0.78
CA ALA A 27 0.37 -8.66 0.12
C ALA A 27 1.75 -9.23 0.50
N ARG A 28 2.06 -10.44 0.00
CA ARG A 28 3.42 -10.99 0.02
C ARG A 28 4.16 -10.66 -1.27
N MET A 29 5.45 -10.96 -1.31
CA MET A 29 6.27 -10.93 -2.51
C MET A 29 7.09 -12.22 -2.63
N SER A 30 7.45 -12.58 -3.86
CA SER A 30 8.40 -13.68 -4.10
C SER A 30 9.80 -13.30 -3.62
N GLY A 31 10.55 -14.27 -3.11
CA GLY A 31 11.95 -14.06 -2.69
C GLY A 31 12.91 -13.71 -3.85
N THR A 32 12.49 -13.93 -5.10
CA THR A 32 13.25 -13.55 -6.31
C THR A 32 12.89 -12.18 -6.87
N ALA A 33 11.88 -11.50 -6.29
CA ALA A 33 11.47 -10.17 -6.73
C ALA A 33 12.47 -9.09 -6.31
N LEU A 34 12.58 -8.03 -7.11
CA LEU A 34 13.49 -6.91 -6.92
C LEU A 34 12.75 -5.56 -6.87
N GLY A 35 13.46 -4.55 -6.37
CA GLY A 35 13.00 -3.16 -6.28
C GLY A 35 12.51 -2.76 -4.89
N THR A 36 12.06 -1.52 -4.77
CA THR A 36 11.71 -0.89 -3.48
C THR A 36 10.27 -1.24 -3.10
N ILE A 37 10.09 -2.42 -2.50
CA ILE A 37 8.76 -2.98 -2.16
C ILE A 37 8.62 -3.13 -0.64
N VAL A 38 7.52 -2.65 -0.10
CA VAL A 38 7.10 -2.82 1.31
C VAL A 38 5.91 -3.77 1.35
N PRO A 39 6.14 -5.09 1.45
CA PRO A 39 5.08 -6.09 1.64
C PRO A 39 4.64 -6.15 3.10
N HIS A 40 3.63 -6.97 3.39
CA HIS A 40 3.21 -7.31 4.75
C HIS A 40 2.75 -6.13 5.62
N ILE A 41 2.23 -5.06 5.03
CA ILE A 41 1.59 -3.99 5.82
C ILE A 41 0.48 -4.59 6.69
N ALA A 42 0.53 -4.25 7.98
CA ALA A 42 -0.39 -4.73 9.00
C ALA A 42 -0.89 -3.56 9.88
N PRO A 43 -2.13 -3.62 10.39
CA PRO A 43 -3.19 -4.57 10.04
C PRO A 43 -3.58 -4.51 8.55
N GLU A 44 -4.07 -5.62 8.01
CA GLU A 44 -4.43 -5.71 6.59
C GLU A 44 -5.63 -4.82 6.24
N SER A 45 -5.73 -4.36 4.99
CA SER A 45 -6.83 -3.49 4.57
C SER A 45 -8.21 -4.15 4.74
N THR A 46 -8.28 -5.47 4.58
CA THR A 46 -9.52 -6.26 4.69
C THR A 46 -10.15 -6.23 6.09
N ILE A 47 -9.35 -5.98 7.12
CA ILE A 47 -9.80 -5.86 8.53
C ILE A 47 -9.74 -4.41 9.01
N GLU A 48 -9.93 -3.45 8.10
CA GLU A 48 -9.96 -2.01 8.40
C GLU A 48 -8.62 -1.45 8.92
N GLY A 49 -7.50 -2.07 8.53
CA GLY A 49 -6.17 -1.55 8.80
C GLY A 49 -5.91 -0.20 8.12
N PRO A 50 -4.90 0.57 8.55
CA PRO A 50 -4.66 1.94 8.05
C PRO A 50 -4.53 2.05 6.52
N LEU A 51 -4.01 1.00 5.86
CA LEU A 51 -3.88 0.97 4.40
C LEU A 51 -5.23 1.03 3.67
N SER A 52 -6.34 0.61 4.31
CA SER A 52 -7.70 0.74 3.75
C SER A 52 -8.18 2.20 3.66
N LEU A 53 -7.53 3.12 4.37
CA LEU A 53 -7.91 4.53 4.45
C LEU A 53 -7.11 5.43 3.50
N VAL A 54 -6.18 4.86 2.73
CA VAL A 54 -5.39 5.58 1.73
C VAL A 54 -6.26 5.88 0.51
N GLU A 55 -6.19 7.11 0.01
CA GLU A 55 -6.82 7.54 -1.23
C GLU A 55 -5.78 8.14 -2.19
N ASP A 56 -6.11 8.20 -3.47
CA ASP A 56 -5.25 8.80 -4.49
C ASP A 56 -4.94 10.27 -4.16
N GLY A 57 -3.65 10.62 -4.24
CA GLY A 57 -3.16 11.97 -3.94
C GLY A 57 -2.66 12.15 -2.50
N ASP A 58 -2.87 11.18 -1.61
CA ASP A 58 -2.29 11.22 -0.27
C ASP A 58 -0.76 11.18 -0.31
N LEU A 59 -0.12 11.95 0.58
CA LEU A 59 1.33 11.95 0.72
C LEU A 59 1.77 10.86 1.70
N ILE A 60 2.68 9.99 1.25
CA ILE A 60 3.29 8.93 2.05
C ILE A 60 4.80 9.14 2.11
N GLU A 61 5.36 9.15 3.32
CA GLU A 61 6.80 9.09 3.56
C GLU A 61 7.22 7.63 3.82
N LEU A 62 8.33 7.24 3.19
CA LEU A 62 9.07 6.02 3.50
C LEU A 62 10.49 6.42 3.91
N ASP A 63 10.85 6.14 5.16
CA ASP A 63 12.19 6.34 5.70
C ASP A 63 12.73 5.02 6.25
N VAL A 64 13.63 4.41 5.48
CA VAL A 64 14.23 3.11 5.83
C VAL A 64 15.19 3.24 7.01
N ASN A 65 15.91 4.35 7.12
CA ASN A 65 16.89 4.56 8.18
C ASN A 65 16.20 4.67 9.55
N ASN A 66 15.08 5.40 9.58
CA ASN A 66 14.26 5.56 10.78
C ASN A 66 13.17 4.47 10.93
N ARG A 67 13.13 3.48 10.03
CA ARG A 67 12.13 2.39 10.02
C ARG A 67 10.69 2.91 10.06
N LYS A 68 10.41 3.98 9.34
CA LYS A 68 9.15 4.71 9.38
C LYS A 68 8.46 4.65 8.02
N ILE A 69 7.16 4.38 8.06
CA ILE A 69 6.22 4.66 6.98
C ILE A 69 5.12 5.54 7.55
N HIS A 70 4.79 6.64 6.89
CA HIS A 70 3.84 7.61 7.43
C HIS A 70 2.94 8.17 6.36
N LEU A 71 1.65 8.18 6.65
CA LEU A 71 0.60 8.75 5.84
C LEU A 71 0.27 10.14 6.39
N TYR A 72 0.58 11.19 5.62
CA TYR A 72 0.39 12.58 6.04
C TYR A 72 -1.05 13.03 5.82
N ILE A 73 -1.95 12.56 6.67
CA ILE A 73 -3.34 13.01 6.70
C ILE A 73 -3.77 13.36 8.13
N PRO A 74 -4.60 14.39 8.33
CA PRO A 74 -5.15 14.71 9.64
C PRO A 74 -6.04 13.59 10.18
N GLU A 75 -6.06 13.42 11.50
CA GLU A 75 -6.92 12.43 12.18
C GLU A 75 -8.42 12.61 11.87
N SER A 76 -8.86 13.85 11.64
CA SER A 76 -10.23 14.15 11.23
C SER A 76 -10.58 13.54 9.87
N VAL A 77 -9.64 13.53 8.93
CA VAL A 77 -9.80 12.91 7.60
C VAL A 77 -9.80 11.39 7.73
N LEU A 78 -8.88 10.82 8.52
CA LEU A 78 -8.86 9.38 8.84
C LEU A 78 -10.19 8.90 9.39
N SER A 79 -10.73 9.64 10.36
CA SER A 79 -12.02 9.33 11.00
C SER A 79 -13.18 9.39 10.00
N GLN A 80 -13.22 10.41 9.14
CA GLN A 80 -14.23 10.53 8.09
C GLN A 80 -14.15 9.38 7.08
N ARG A 81 -12.94 9.00 6.65
CA ARG A 81 -12.74 7.88 5.73
C ARG A 81 -13.17 6.56 6.36
N ARG A 82 -12.85 6.35 7.64
CA ARG A 82 -13.28 5.15 8.38
C ARG A 82 -14.80 4.99 8.42
N GLN A 83 -15.54 6.09 8.57
CA GLN A 83 -17.02 6.05 8.54
C GLN A 83 -17.59 5.75 7.15
N LYS A 84 -16.84 6.05 6.09
CA LYS A 84 -17.23 5.80 4.68
C LYS A 84 -16.78 4.44 4.16
N LEU A 85 -15.93 3.72 4.89
CA LEU A 85 -15.47 2.39 4.47
C LEU A 85 -16.66 1.45 4.36
N ILE A 86 -16.89 0.95 3.15
CA ILE A 86 -17.88 -0.08 2.86
C ILE A 86 -17.10 -1.32 2.43
N PHE A 87 -17.11 -2.35 3.27
CA PHE A 87 -16.61 -3.67 2.87
C PHE A 87 -17.74 -4.48 2.25
N ALA A 88 -17.51 -5.01 1.05
CA ALA A 88 -18.35 -6.08 0.52
C ALA A 88 -18.24 -7.29 1.48
N ALA A 89 -19.37 -7.91 1.82
CA ALA A 89 -19.42 -9.04 2.73
C ALA A 89 -18.37 -10.09 2.32
N LEU A 90 -17.45 -10.38 3.25
CA LEU A 90 -16.38 -11.36 3.06
C LEU A 90 -17.01 -12.70 2.66
N HIS A 91 -16.83 -13.07 1.40
CA HIS A 91 -17.11 -14.43 0.95
C HIS A 91 -15.96 -15.31 1.42
N PHE A 92 -16.05 -15.78 2.67
CA PHE A 92 -15.26 -16.93 3.10
C PHE A 92 -15.83 -18.15 2.37
N GLN A 93 -15.20 -18.55 1.26
CA GLN A 93 -15.32 -19.89 0.71
C GLN A 93 -14.27 -20.80 1.35
#